data_AF-A0A8T1FI92-F1
#
_entry.id   AF-A0A8T1FI92-F1
#
_cell.length_a   1.000
_cell.length_b   1.000
_cell.length_c   1.000
_cell.angle_alpha   90.00
_cell.angle_beta   90.00
_cell.angle_gamma   90.00
#
_symmetry.space_group_name_H-M   'P 1'
#
loop_
_entity.id
_entity.type
_entity.pdbx_description
1 polymer ?
#
loop_
_entity_poly.entity_id
_entity_poly.type
_entity_poly.pdbx_seq_one_letter_code
_entity_poly.pdbx_strand_id
1 'polypeptide(L)'
;MPRLTPDQLAAFNRDGFLVIPGALSPSTCDELRAKAGEYVAQCDVNEHRSIFTTNEQTRRMNDEYFLESGDKIRYFFEEHAFKEDHKTLAVPLDVAINKIGHNLHNLDPVFEKQPGIGGEVKPHQDGSYLYTEPQSVRLRRTTKEQQETNGGLLLENAPEKVDPFDISKSEPLHTKKGDLVLLHSSFVHYSEANRSPHSRHAYSIHVVESHNVDYPADNWLQTTGNEPFNPMYES
;
A
#
# COMPACT_ATOMS: atom_id res chain seq x y z
N MET A 1 -8.72 3.01 24.79
CA MET A 1 -8.30 2.30 23.56
C MET A 1 -7.11 1.42 23.90
N PRO A 2 -6.95 0.23 23.26
CA PRO A 2 -5.69 -0.50 23.32
C PRO A 2 -4.57 0.39 22.75
N ARG A 3 -3.38 0.32 23.36
CA ARG A 3 -2.16 0.99 22.89
C ARG A 3 -1.08 -0.07 22.72
N LEU A 4 -0.08 0.19 21.89
CA LEU A 4 1.11 -0.65 21.86
C LEU A 4 1.75 -0.70 23.26
N THR A 5 2.14 -1.89 23.69
CA THR A 5 2.99 -2.05 24.87
C THR A 5 4.37 -1.42 24.63
N PRO A 6 5.13 -1.07 25.69
CA PRO A 6 6.49 -0.56 25.54
C PRO A 6 7.39 -1.48 24.69
N ASP A 7 7.25 -2.80 24.85
CA ASP A 7 8.02 -3.79 24.08
C ASP A 7 7.62 -3.84 22.60
N GLN A 8 6.32 -3.73 22.29
CA GLN A 8 5.82 -3.62 20.92
C GLN A 8 6.30 -2.33 20.23
N LEU A 9 6.29 -1.20 20.95
CA LEU A 9 6.81 0.07 20.44
C LEU A 9 8.32 0.00 20.22
N ALA A 10 9.07 -0.61 21.14
CA ALA A 10 10.50 -0.83 20.99
C ALA A 10 10.84 -1.76 19.82
N ALA A 11 10.04 -2.81 19.58
CA ALA A 11 10.17 -3.68 18.41
C ALA A 11 9.90 -2.91 17.11
N PHE A 12 8.78 -2.19 17.01
CA PHE A 12 8.44 -1.38 15.83
C PHE A 12 9.55 -0.37 15.49
N ASN A 13 10.06 0.36 16.49
CA ASN A 13 11.14 1.34 16.30
C ASN A 13 12.49 0.72 15.93
N ARG A 14 12.74 -0.54 16.30
CA ARG A 14 13.98 -1.28 15.99
C ARG A 14 13.94 -1.90 14.59
N ASP A 15 12.80 -2.52 14.25
CA ASP A 15 12.66 -3.42 13.12
C ASP A 15 12.00 -2.75 11.90
N GLY A 16 11.28 -1.64 12.10
CA GLY A 16 10.52 -0.95 11.06
C GLY A 16 9.18 -1.61 10.71
N PHE A 17 8.81 -2.68 11.41
CA PHE A 17 7.50 -3.32 11.29
C PHE A 17 7.06 -3.91 12.63
N LEU A 18 5.76 -4.22 12.76
CA LEU A 18 5.21 -4.94 13.90
C LEU A 18 4.00 -5.77 13.48
N VAL A 19 3.96 -7.05 13.86
CA VAL A 19 2.74 -7.87 13.77
C VAL A 19 1.99 -7.81 15.10
N ILE A 20 0.69 -7.57 15.03
CA ILE A 20 -0.25 -7.57 16.15
C ILE A 20 -1.24 -8.72 15.90
N PRO A 21 -1.01 -9.90 16.52
CA PRO A 21 -1.83 -11.08 16.24
C PRO A 21 -3.28 -10.90 16.69
N GLY A 22 -4.23 -11.30 15.85
CA GLY A 22 -5.67 -11.24 16.15
C GLY A 22 -6.21 -9.84 16.47
N ALA A 23 -5.59 -8.79 15.94
CA ALA A 23 -6.04 -7.40 16.08
C ALA A 23 -7.47 -7.17 15.57
N LEU A 24 -7.90 -7.96 14.59
CA LEU A 24 -9.25 -7.99 14.03
C LEU A 24 -9.93 -9.33 14.29
N SER A 25 -11.24 -9.30 14.57
CA SER A 25 -12.00 -10.53 14.78
C SER A 25 -12.15 -11.32 13.47
N PRO A 26 -12.22 -12.66 13.51
CA PRO A 26 -12.45 -13.45 12.30
C PRO A 26 -13.75 -13.07 11.57
N SER A 27 -14.79 -12.66 12.30
CA SER A 27 -16.06 -12.18 11.75
C SER A 27 -15.91 -10.84 11.00
N THR A 28 -15.12 -9.89 11.54
CA THR A 28 -14.79 -8.63 10.85
C THR A 28 -14.13 -8.95 9.51
N CYS A 29 -13.13 -9.83 9.49
CA CYS A 29 -12.47 -10.23 8.25
C CYS A 29 -13.38 -10.99 7.26
N ASP A 30 -14.47 -11.62 7.72
CA ASP A 30 -15.45 -12.25 6.82
C ASP A 30 -16.43 -11.23 6.23
N GLU A 31 -16.93 -10.29 7.03
CA GLU A 31 -17.80 -9.18 6.61
C GLU A 31 -17.16 -8.39 5.47
N LEU A 32 -15.87 -8.06 5.63
CA LEU A 32 -15.10 -7.29 4.66
C LEU A 32 -14.72 -8.05 3.41
N ARG A 33 -14.41 -9.34 3.53
CA ARG A 33 -14.24 -10.22 2.37
C ARG A 33 -15.54 -10.36 1.58
N ALA A 34 -16.69 -10.45 2.26
CA ALA A 34 -17.99 -10.45 1.59
C ALA A 34 -18.23 -9.12 0.87
N LYS A 35 -17.93 -7.98 1.51
CA LYS A 35 -18.07 -6.65 0.91
C LYS A 35 -17.14 -6.43 -0.29
N ALA A 36 -15.89 -6.88 -0.23
CA ALA A 36 -14.99 -6.89 -1.38
C ALA A 36 -15.57 -7.73 -2.54
N GLY A 37 -16.23 -8.85 -2.23
CA GLY A 37 -16.98 -9.65 -3.21
C GLY A 37 -18.14 -8.90 -3.88
N GLU A 38 -18.88 -8.06 -3.12
CA GLU A 38 -19.90 -7.17 -3.70
C GLU A 38 -19.31 -6.18 -4.70
N TYR A 39 -18.14 -5.59 -4.38
CA TYR A 39 -17.44 -4.67 -5.29
C TYR A 39 -16.91 -5.39 -6.54
N VAL A 40 -16.31 -6.58 -6.39
CA VAL A 40 -15.90 -7.42 -7.53
C VAL A 40 -17.10 -7.70 -8.46
N ALA A 41 -18.27 -8.01 -7.90
CA ALA A 41 -19.49 -8.26 -8.69
C ALA A 41 -20.08 -7.01 -9.37
N GLN A 42 -19.69 -5.80 -8.93
CA GLN A 42 -20.11 -4.51 -9.50
C GLN A 42 -19.11 -3.95 -10.52
N CYS A 43 -17.94 -4.58 -10.72
CA CYS A 43 -16.89 -4.08 -11.61
C CYS A 43 -17.31 -4.19 -13.10
N ASP A 44 -17.57 -3.06 -13.76
CA ASP A 44 -17.69 -3.03 -15.22
C ASP A 44 -16.31 -2.96 -15.89
N VAL A 45 -15.86 -4.11 -16.39
CA VAL A 45 -14.61 -4.26 -17.15
C VAL A 45 -14.57 -3.46 -18.46
N ASN A 46 -15.68 -2.84 -18.89
CA ASN A 46 -15.75 -2.02 -20.10
C ASN A 46 -15.58 -0.53 -19.82
N GLU A 47 -15.76 -0.07 -18.58
CA GLU A 47 -15.62 1.33 -18.21
C GLU A 47 -14.16 1.78 -18.29
N HIS A 48 -13.26 1.11 -17.56
CA HIS A 48 -11.82 1.35 -17.60
C HIS A 48 -11.00 0.08 -17.35
N ARG A 49 -9.82 0.00 -17.98
CA ARG A 49 -8.98 -1.21 -18.07
C ARG A 49 -7.53 -0.93 -17.67
N SER A 50 -7.29 -0.37 -16.48
CA SER A 50 -5.93 -0.14 -15.97
C SER A 50 -5.31 -1.45 -15.47
N ILE A 51 -4.20 -1.85 -16.09
CA ILE A 51 -3.49 -3.09 -15.79
C ILE A 51 -2.37 -2.80 -14.79
N PHE A 52 -2.41 -3.47 -13.65
CA PHE A 52 -1.39 -3.43 -12.61
C PHE A 52 -0.17 -4.27 -13.04
N THR A 53 0.71 -3.71 -13.87
CA THR A 53 2.03 -4.29 -14.13
C THR A 53 3.08 -3.59 -13.27
N THR A 54 4.06 -4.34 -12.78
CA THR A 54 5.13 -3.82 -11.91
C THR A 54 6.35 -3.32 -12.68
N ASN A 55 6.28 -3.22 -14.01
CA ASN A 55 7.45 -2.99 -14.87
C ASN A 55 7.69 -1.54 -15.33
N GLU A 56 6.73 -0.62 -15.21
CA GLU A 56 6.97 0.79 -15.54
C GLU A 56 6.31 1.74 -14.53
N GLN A 57 7.10 2.26 -13.58
CA GLN A 57 6.72 3.42 -12.76
C GLN A 57 6.25 4.59 -13.65
N THR A 58 6.90 4.76 -14.80
CA THR A 58 6.62 5.77 -15.83
C THR A 58 5.21 5.67 -16.44
N ARG A 59 4.59 4.48 -16.54
CA ARG A 59 3.20 4.39 -17.05
C ARG A 59 2.17 4.74 -15.98
N ARG A 60 2.41 4.39 -14.72
CA ARG A 60 1.48 4.70 -13.61
C ARG A 60 1.36 6.20 -13.37
N MET A 61 2.46 6.94 -13.47
CA MET A 61 2.48 8.40 -13.38
C MET A 61 1.89 9.12 -14.62
N ASN A 62 1.45 8.38 -15.65
CA ASN A 62 0.83 8.92 -16.87
C ASN A 62 -0.55 8.30 -17.15
N ASP A 63 -1.11 7.51 -16.22
CA ASP A 63 -2.45 6.95 -16.32
C ASP A 63 -3.43 7.80 -15.51
N GLU A 64 -4.27 8.57 -16.18
CA GLU A 64 -5.34 9.40 -15.59
C GLU A 64 -6.29 8.55 -14.71
N TYR A 65 -6.52 7.29 -15.08
CA TYR A 65 -7.30 6.36 -14.26
C TYR A 65 -6.58 5.96 -12.95
N PHE A 66 -5.25 6.02 -12.92
CA PHE A 66 -4.49 5.86 -11.68
C PHE A 66 -4.42 7.17 -10.88
N LEU A 67 -4.08 8.30 -11.52
CA LEU A 67 -3.85 9.57 -10.82
C LEU A 67 -5.11 10.11 -10.12
N GLU A 68 -6.27 10.14 -10.79
CA GLU A 68 -7.52 10.64 -10.17
C GLU A 68 -8.24 9.57 -9.31
N SER A 69 -7.56 8.50 -8.91
CA SER A 69 -8.17 7.41 -8.13
C SER A 69 -8.23 7.69 -6.62
N GLY A 70 -7.56 8.75 -6.16
CA GLY A 70 -7.36 9.04 -4.73
C GLY A 70 -8.65 9.24 -3.94
N ASP A 71 -9.65 9.86 -4.55
CA ASP A 71 -10.98 10.14 -3.99
C ASP A 71 -12.03 9.07 -4.36
N LYS A 72 -11.66 8.03 -5.13
CA LYS A 72 -12.62 7.10 -5.77
C LYS A 72 -12.38 5.63 -5.40
N ILE A 73 -13.36 4.79 -5.73
CA ILE A 73 -13.21 3.34 -5.84
C ILE A 73 -12.97 3.01 -7.32
N ARG A 74 -11.81 2.41 -7.63
CA ARG A 74 -11.32 2.04 -8.96
C ARG A 74 -10.67 0.65 -8.90
N TYR A 75 -10.72 -0.07 -10.03
CA TYR A 75 -10.27 -1.45 -10.15
C TYR A 75 -8.99 -1.55 -10.95
N PHE A 76 -8.01 -2.30 -10.44
CA PHE A 76 -6.73 -2.53 -11.11
C PHE A 76 -6.56 -4.03 -11.37
N PHE A 77 -6.30 -4.39 -12.62
CA PHE A 77 -6.33 -5.78 -13.10
C PHE A 77 -4.93 -6.42 -13.11
N GLU A 78 -4.84 -7.73 -12.95
CA GLU A 78 -3.60 -8.50 -13.11
C GLU A 78 -3.02 -8.38 -14.54
N GLU A 79 -1.70 -8.52 -14.69
CA GLU A 79 -1.01 -8.40 -15.99
C GLU A 79 -1.54 -9.35 -17.07
N HIS A 80 -2.10 -10.50 -16.66
CA HIS A 80 -2.66 -11.52 -17.54
C HIS A 80 -4.20 -11.64 -17.41
N ALA A 81 -4.87 -10.61 -16.89
CA ALA A 81 -6.33 -10.59 -16.70
C ALA A 81 -7.12 -10.67 -18.02
N PHE A 82 -6.58 -10.12 -19.11
CA PHE A 82 -7.21 -10.04 -20.42
C PHE A 82 -6.49 -10.90 -21.46
N LYS A 83 -7.22 -11.32 -22.50
CA LYS A 83 -6.66 -11.95 -23.70
C LYS A 83 -5.91 -10.91 -24.55
N GLU A 84 -5.27 -11.38 -25.62
CA GLU A 84 -4.57 -10.54 -26.61
C GLU A 84 -5.45 -9.44 -27.26
N ASP A 85 -6.79 -9.58 -27.20
CA ASP A 85 -7.72 -8.56 -27.67
C ASP A 85 -7.86 -7.35 -26.70
N HIS A 86 -7.26 -7.45 -25.50
CA HIS A 86 -7.39 -6.54 -24.35
C HIS A 86 -8.84 -6.21 -23.94
N LYS A 87 -9.81 -7.02 -24.39
CA LYS A 87 -11.26 -6.81 -24.24
C LYS A 87 -11.93 -7.92 -23.47
N THR A 88 -11.58 -9.16 -23.80
CA THR A 88 -12.13 -10.37 -23.18
C THR A 88 -11.26 -10.78 -22.00
N LEU A 89 -11.88 -11.08 -20.86
CA LEU A 89 -11.17 -11.66 -19.72
C LEU A 89 -10.55 -13.03 -20.10
N ALA A 90 -9.31 -13.25 -19.69
CA ALA A 90 -8.63 -14.54 -19.82
C ALA A 90 -8.95 -15.49 -18.65
N VAL A 91 -9.34 -14.93 -17.50
CA VAL A 91 -9.64 -15.62 -16.23
C VAL A 91 -10.96 -15.09 -15.63
N PRO A 92 -11.57 -15.77 -14.64
CA PRO A 92 -12.71 -15.24 -13.89
C PRO A 92 -12.44 -13.84 -13.28
N LEU A 93 -13.47 -13.01 -13.12
CA LEU A 93 -13.34 -11.60 -12.71
C LEU A 93 -12.69 -11.43 -11.32
N ASP A 94 -12.99 -12.33 -10.40
CA ASP A 94 -12.41 -12.45 -9.06
C ASP A 94 -10.93 -12.87 -9.06
N VAL A 95 -10.43 -13.41 -10.17
CA VAL A 95 -9.01 -13.71 -10.42
C VAL A 95 -8.35 -12.62 -11.26
N ALA A 96 -9.12 -11.88 -12.06
CA ALA A 96 -8.65 -10.80 -12.90
C ALA A 96 -8.30 -9.52 -12.13
N ILE A 97 -8.95 -9.24 -11.01
CA ILE A 97 -8.73 -8.03 -10.21
C ILE A 97 -7.57 -8.25 -9.23
N ASN A 98 -6.49 -7.48 -9.41
CA ASN A 98 -5.34 -7.44 -8.50
C ASN A 98 -5.65 -6.62 -7.24
N LYS A 99 -6.26 -5.44 -7.41
CA LYS A 99 -6.50 -4.46 -6.36
C LYS A 99 -7.81 -3.69 -6.59
N ILE A 100 -8.55 -3.48 -5.51
CA ILE A 100 -9.59 -2.44 -5.41
C ILE A 100 -8.96 -1.31 -4.58
N GLY A 101 -8.85 -0.11 -5.15
CA GLY A 101 -8.31 1.08 -4.47
C GLY A 101 -9.16 2.30 -4.79
N HIS A 102 -8.86 3.52 -4.33
CA HIS A 102 -8.00 3.82 -3.19
C HIS A 102 -8.80 4.35 -1.98
N ASN A 103 -10.01 4.87 -2.21
CA ASN A 103 -10.79 5.59 -1.20
C ASN A 103 -11.85 4.74 -0.46
N LEU A 104 -11.69 3.41 -0.42
CA LEU A 104 -12.66 2.49 0.20
C LEU A 104 -13.01 2.90 1.64
N HIS A 105 -12.02 3.34 2.43
CA HIS A 105 -12.21 3.70 3.85
C HIS A 105 -13.07 4.95 4.09
N ASN A 106 -13.17 5.86 3.12
CA ASN A 106 -14.01 7.06 3.25
C ASN A 106 -15.36 6.93 2.52
N LEU A 107 -15.50 5.94 1.62
CA LEU A 107 -16.68 5.80 0.76
C LEU A 107 -17.60 4.63 1.13
N ASP A 108 -17.15 3.69 1.96
CA ASP A 108 -17.98 2.58 2.44
C ASP A 108 -17.76 2.30 3.94
N PRO A 109 -18.80 2.44 4.79
CA PRO A 109 -18.70 2.24 6.24
C PRO A 109 -18.26 0.84 6.68
N VAL A 110 -18.35 -0.17 5.81
CA VAL A 110 -17.75 -1.49 6.13
C VAL A 110 -16.24 -1.35 6.16
N PHE A 111 -15.64 -0.66 5.18
CA PHE A 111 -14.21 -0.37 5.06
C PHE A 111 -13.70 0.79 5.93
N GLU A 112 -14.51 1.37 6.80
CA GLU A 112 -14.00 2.09 7.99
C GLU A 112 -13.31 1.12 8.98
N LYS A 113 -13.46 -0.21 8.78
CA LYS A 113 -12.84 -1.35 9.52
C LYS A 113 -12.38 -2.38 8.45
N GLN A 114 -11.30 -3.20 8.56
CA GLN A 114 -10.61 -3.82 7.35
C GLN A 114 -10.65 -5.37 7.22
N PRO A 115 -10.56 -6.09 6.03
CA PRO A 115 -9.65 -5.86 4.87
C PRO A 115 -10.11 -6.24 3.39
N GLY A 116 -9.18 -6.49 2.42
CA GLY A 116 -9.30 -6.52 0.93
C GLY A 116 -8.42 -7.60 0.21
N ILE A 117 -7.80 -7.35 -0.98
CA ILE A 117 -7.05 -8.36 -1.82
C ILE A 117 -5.65 -7.87 -2.29
N GLY A 118 -4.68 -8.77 -2.58
CA GLY A 118 -3.44 -8.39 -3.28
C GLY A 118 -2.61 -9.52 -3.95
N GLY A 119 -2.03 -9.19 -5.13
CA GLY A 119 -1.08 -10.01 -5.90
C GLY A 119 0.41 -9.75 -5.60
N GLU A 120 1.28 -9.88 -6.61
CA GLU A 120 2.74 -9.65 -6.47
C GLU A 120 3.07 -8.15 -6.28
N VAL A 121 4.04 -7.86 -5.40
CA VAL A 121 4.55 -6.51 -5.16
C VAL A 121 6.07 -6.57 -5.07
N LYS A 122 6.77 -5.80 -5.91
CA LYS A 122 8.25 -5.72 -5.92
C LYS A 122 8.80 -5.03 -4.65
N PRO A 123 10.09 -5.21 -4.30
CA PRO A 123 10.75 -4.50 -3.22
C PRO A 123 10.64 -2.98 -3.34
N HIS A 124 10.02 -2.35 -2.34
CA HIS A 124 9.78 -0.91 -2.28
C HIS A 124 9.67 -0.40 -0.84
N GLN A 125 9.53 0.91 -0.69
CA GLN A 125 9.26 1.63 0.56
C GLN A 125 8.04 2.53 0.29
N ASP A 126 7.03 2.58 1.16
CA ASP A 126 5.86 3.44 0.94
C ASP A 126 6.23 4.93 0.88
N GLY A 127 7.25 5.32 1.63
CA GLY A 127 7.79 6.69 1.67
C GLY A 127 8.40 7.17 0.37
N SER A 128 8.60 6.32 -0.65
CA SER A 128 8.94 6.76 -2.02
C SER A 128 7.72 7.09 -2.89
N TYR A 129 6.50 6.98 -2.34
CA TYR A 129 5.24 7.29 -3.01
C TYR A 129 4.36 8.28 -2.25
N LEU A 130 4.46 8.28 -0.93
CA LEU A 130 3.70 9.14 -0.01
C LEU A 130 4.66 9.68 1.05
N TYR A 131 5.20 10.87 0.85
CA TYR A 131 6.17 11.50 1.77
C TYR A 131 5.66 12.81 2.37
N THR A 132 6.32 13.27 3.44
CA THR A 132 6.05 14.54 4.12
C THR A 132 7.33 15.35 4.27
N GLU A 133 7.21 16.67 4.44
CA GLU A 133 8.33 17.56 4.75
C GLU A 133 8.14 18.30 6.09
N PRO A 134 9.09 18.19 7.04
CA PRO A 134 10.17 17.22 7.08
C PRO A 134 9.62 15.78 7.07
N GLN A 135 10.43 14.81 6.64
CA GLN A 135 10.09 13.40 6.84
C GLN A 135 9.88 13.14 8.33
N SER A 136 8.64 12.79 8.68
CA SER A 136 8.14 12.69 10.06
C SER A 136 8.88 11.63 10.87
N VAL A 137 9.39 10.59 10.21
CA VAL A 137 10.28 9.59 10.79
C VAL A 137 11.47 9.32 9.86
N ARG A 138 12.61 9.01 10.47
CA ARG A 138 13.96 9.09 9.89
C ARG A 138 14.67 7.74 9.97
N LEU A 139 15.51 7.42 8.96
CA LEU A 139 16.37 6.22 8.75
C LEU A 139 15.74 5.15 7.83
N ARG A 140 16.47 4.41 6.96
CA ARG A 140 17.93 4.30 6.72
C ARG A 140 18.17 3.96 5.23
N ARG A 141 18.76 4.85 4.45
CA ARG A 141 19.23 4.57 3.06
C ARG A 141 20.70 4.92 2.82
N THR A 142 21.41 5.27 3.88
CA THR A 142 22.83 5.62 3.89
C THR A 142 23.63 4.58 4.65
N THR A 143 24.74 4.12 4.06
CA THR A 143 25.81 3.44 4.79
C THR A 143 26.38 4.38 5.87
N LYS A 144 27.11 3.83 6.84
CA LYS A 144 27.82 4.65 7.85
C LYS A 144 28.70 5.72 7.18
N GLU A 145 29.36 5.34 6.09
CA GLU A 145 30.25 6.19 5.29
C GLU A 145 29.50 7.35 4.60
N GLN A 146 28.30 7.09 4.06
CA GLN A 146 27.42 8.13 3.50
C GLN A 146 26.84 9.09 4.56
N GLN A 147 26.73 8.67 5.83
CA GLN A 147 26.30 9.54 6.92
C GLN A 147 27.39 10.54 7.32
N GLU A 148 28.65 10.10 7.27
CA GLU A 148 29.84 10.92 7.54
C GLU A 148 30.03 12.00 6.45
N THR A 149 29.77 11.68 5.17
CA THR A 149 29.81 12.68 4.07
C THR A 149 28.66 13.67 4.09
N ASN A 150 27.45 13.27 4.51
CA ASN A 150 26.27 14.13 4.52
C ASN A 150 26.13 14.98 5.80
N GLY A 151 27.19 15.06 6.63
CA GLY A 151 27.18 15.85 7.87
C GLY A 151 26.13 15.41 8.89
N GLY A 152 25.72 14.14 8.87
CA GLY A 152 24.64 13.61 9.70
C GLY A 152 23.22 14.00 9.27
N LEU A 153 23.04 14.73 8.17
CA LEU A 153 21.72 15.04 7.61
C LEU A 153 21.19 13.89 6.76
N LEU A 154 19.93 13.51 7.00
CA LEU A 154 19.18 12.57 6.19
C LEU A 154 18.52 13.31 5.03
N LEU A 155 19.34 13.64 4.04
CA LEU A 155 18.87 14.08 2.73
C LEU A 155 18.95 12.88 1.78
N GLU A 156 17.78 12.34 1.41
CA GLU A 156 17.68 11.52 0.20
C GLU A 156 17.78 12.45 -1.01
N ASN A 157 19.01 12.76 -1.43
CA ASN A 157 19.23 13.03 -2.84
C ASN A 157 18.86 11.74 -3.57
N ALA A 158 17.76 11.74 -4.33
CA ALA A 158 17.38 10.62 -5.17
C ALA A 158 18.60 10.25 -6.04
N PRO A 159 19.18 9.05 -5.90
CA PRO A 159 20.44 8.73 -6.56
C PRO A 159 20.20 8.68 -8.07
N GLU A 160 21.15 9.20 -8.86
CA GLU A 160 21.11 9.16 -10.35
C GLU A 160 20.89 7.73 -10.88
N LYS A 161 21.24 6.72 -10.08
CA LYS A 161 20.95 5.31 -10.31
C LYS A 161 20.34 4.69 -9.05
N VAL A 162 19.08 4.26 -9.14
CA VAL A 162 18.45 3.43 -8.11
C VAL A 162 18.89 1.98 -8.33
N ASP A 163 19.84 1.52 -7.52
CA ASP A 163 20.19 0.09 -7.50
C ASP A 163 19.06 -0.75 -6.87
N PRO A 164 18.81 -1.99 -7.34
CA PRO A 164 17.81 -2.87 -6.74
C PRO A 164 18.14 -3.18 -5.28
N PHE A 165 17.10 -3.32 -4.44
CA PHE A 165 17.28 -3.78 -3.07
C PHE A 165 17.85 -5.20 -3.03
N ASP A 166 18.90 -5.42 -2.24
CA ASP A 166 19.42 -6.76 -1.93
C ASP A 166 18.42 -7.50 -1.03
N ILE A 167 17.62 -8.37 -1.65
CA ILE A 167 16.66 -9.24 -0.97
C ILE A 167 17.25 -10.56 -0.48
N SER A 168 18.56 -10.81 -0.61
CA SER A 168 19.17 -12.09 -0.21
C SER A 168 19.07 -12.42 1.29
N LYS A 169 18.74 -11.42 2.11
CA LYS A 169 18.54 -11.49 3.56
C LYS A 169 17.11 -11.18 4.00
N SER A 170 16.14 -11.25 3.08
CA SER A 170 14.74 -11.09 3.45
C SER A 170 14.26 -12.25 4.32
N GLU A 171 13.38 -11.96 5.28
CA GLU A 171 12.71 -12.96 6.10
C GLU A 171 11.20 -12.92 5.83
N PRO A 172 10.54 -14.09 5.66
CA PRO A 172 9.12 -14.13 5.34
C PRO A 172 8.26 -13.79 6.57
N LEU A 173 7.44 -12.74 6.44
CA LEU A 173 6.50 -12.35 7.49
C LEU A 173 5.21 -13.17 7.40
N HIS A 174 5.09 -14.19 8.26
CA HIS A 174 3.90 -15.05 8.31
C HIS A 174 2.81 -14.47 9.22
N THR A 175 1.61 -14.33 8.69
CA THR A 175 0.42 -13.81 9.39
C THR A 175 -0.76 -14.78 9.29
N LYS A 176 -1.72 -14.61 10.21
CA LYS A 176 -3.01 -15.31 10.24
C LYS A 176 -4.14 -14.34 9.90
N LYS A 177 -5.31 -14.90 9.56
CA LYS A 177 -6.56 -14.12 9.42
C LYS A 177 -6.82 -13.34 10.72
N GLY A 178 -6.90 -12.02 10.61
CA GLY A 178 -7.14 -11.11 11.74
C GLY A 178 -5.88 -10.46 12.31
N ASP A 179 -4.68 -10.86 11.89
CA ASP A 179 -3.45 -10.17 12.29
C ASP A 179 -3.32 -8.82 11.57
N LEU A 180 -2.89 -7.78 12.30
CA LEU A 180 -2.53 -6.49 11.73
C LEU A 180 -1.00 -6.41 11.59
N VAL A 181 -0.52 -5.96 10.43
CA VAL A 181 0.89 -5.60 10.24
C VAL A 181 0.99 -4.08 10.18
N LEU A 182 1.73 -3.49 11.10
CA LEU A 182 2.19 -2.11 10.99
C LEU A 182 3.49 -2.13 10.20
N LEU A 183 3.56 -1.33 9.14
CA LEU A 183 4.78 -1.09 8.35
C LEU A 183 5.19 0.37 8.54
N HIS A 184 6.47 0.60 8.78
CA HIS A 184 7.06 1.92 8.71
C HIS A 184 7.22 2.33 7.24
N SER A 185 7.00 3.61 6.90
CA SER A 185 7.04 4.07 5.49
C SER A 185 8.39 3.81 4.80
N SER A 186 9.49 3.83 5.55
CA SER A 186 10.84 3.50 5.08
C SER A 186 11.19 2.00 5.15
N PHE A 187 10.30 1.11 5.58
CA PHE A 187 10.58 -0.32 5.67
C PHE A 187 10.53 -0.97 4.28
N VAL A 188 11.65 -1.57 3.87
CA VAL A 188 11.77 -2.26 2.58
C VAL A 188 10.99 -3.57 2.64
N HIS A 189 9.93 -3.67 1.85
CA HIS A 189 9.09 -4.85 1.81
C HIS A 189 8.64 -5.20 0.39
N TYR A 190 8.26 -6.46 0.21
CA TYR A 190 7.79 -7.03 -1.04
C TYR A 190 6.85 -8.21 -0.75
N SER A 191 6.18 -8.73 -1.77
CA SER A 191 5.51 -10.01 -1.65
C SER A 191 5.50 -10.75 -2.98
N GLU A 192 5.86 -12.03 -2.96
CA GLU A 192 5.93 -12.88 -4.14
C GLU A 192 4.53 -13.16 -4.74
N ALA A 193 4.50 -13.48 -6.03
CA ALA A 193 3.30 -13.95 -6.71
C ALA A 193 2.67 -15.18 -6.01
N ASN A 194 1.38 -15.10 -5.72
CA ASN A 194 0.63 -16.21 -5.12
C ASN A 194 0.43 -17.34 -6.15
N ARG A 195 1.12 -18.47 -5.95
CA ARG A 195 1.04 -19.67 -6.81
C ARG A 195 0.11 -20.76 -6.24
N SER A 196 -0.63 -20.46 -5.17
CA SER A 196 -1.55 -21.40 -4.52
C SER A 196 -2.97 -21.29 -5.10
N PRO A 197 -3.84 -22.30 -4.91
CA PRO A 197 -5.24 -22.24 -5.35
C PRO A 197 -6.13 -21.39 -4.42
N HIS A 198 -5.56 -20.58 -3.52
CA HIS A 198 -6.30 -19.80 -2.52
C HIS A 198 -5.88 -18.33 -2.54
N SER A 199 -6.82 -17.41 -2.71
CA SER A 199 -6.55 -15.97 -2.75
C SER A 199 -6.11 -15.44 -1.37
N ARG A 200 -5.00 -14.70 -1.34
CA ARG A 200 -4.47 -14.05 -0.14
C ARG A 200 -5.06 -12.65 0.03
N HIS A 201 -6.17 -12.59 0.76
CA HIS A 201 -6.87 -11.36 1.09
C HIS A 201 -6.07 -10.53 2.12
N ALA A 202 -5.75 -9.27 1.80
CA ALA A 202 -5.04 -8.31 2.65
C ALA A 202 -5.50 -6.88 2.36
N TYR A 203 -5.38 -5.97 3.32
CA TYR A 203 -5.72 -4.56 3.15
C TYR A 203 -4.66 -3.67 3.73
N SER A 204 -4.43 -2.55 3.06
CA SER A 204 -3.60 -1.45 3.52
C SER A 204 -4.41 -0.16 3.49
N ILE A 205 -4.28 0.58 4.59
CA ILE A 205 -4.41 2.03 4.61
C ILE A 205 -3.06 2.60 4.96
N HIS A 206 -2.76 3.75 4.37
CA HIS A 206 -1.60 4.56 4.74
C HIS A 206 -2.09 5.68 5.64
N VAL A 207 -1.47 5.83 6.80
CA VAL A 207 -1.73 6.94 7.72
C VAL A 207 -0.55 7.89 7.63
N VAL A 208 -0.84 9.16 7.37
CA VAL A 208 0.16 10.22 7.22
C VAL A 208 0.04 11.15 8.43
N GLU A 209 1.17 11.52 9.03
CA GLU A 209 1.20 12.55 10.07
C GLU A 209 0.81 13.90 9.45
N SER A 210 0.02 14.70 10.18
CA SER A 210 -0.43 16.03 9.75
C SER A 210 0.05 17.14 10.68
N HIS A 211 0.69 16.81 11.81
CA HIS A 211 1.16 17.77 12.79
C HIS A 211 2.61 18.20 12.51
N ASN A 212 2.81 19.50 12.23
CA ASN A 212 4.10 20.13 11.92
C ASN A 212 4.85 19.50 10.74
N VAL A 213 4.11 18.97 9.77
CA VAL A 213 4.64 18.48 8.49
C VAL A 213 3.74 18.93 7.35
N ASP A 214 4.37 19.27 6.23
CA ASP A 214 3.71 19.53 4.95
C ASP A 214 3.56 18.22 4.17
N TYR A 215 2.50 18.10 3.37
CA TYR A 215 2.32 17.03 2.40
C TYR A 215 2.60 17.57 0.99
N PRO A 216 3.74 17.22 0.36
CA PRO A 216 4.15 17.83 -0.91
C PRO A 216 3.20 17.58 -2.07
N ALA A 217 3.08 18.61 -2.92
CA ALA A 217 2.17 18.66 -4.06
C ALA A 217 2.58 17.78 -5.26
N ASP A 218 3.78 17.20 -5.22
CA ASP A 218 4.33 16.26 -6.20
C ASP A 218 4.19 14.78 -5.78
N ASN A 219 3.68 14.51 -4.57
CA ASN A 219 3.09 13.20 -4.28
C ASN A 219 2.01 12.89 -5.33
N TRP A 220 2.01 11.68 -5.89
CA TRP A 220 1.04 11.30 -6.94
C TRP A 220 -0.40 11.30 -6.44
N LEU A 221 -0.61 11.04 -5.15
CA LEU A 221 -1.91 11.02 -4.49
C LEU A 221 -2.21 12.42 -3.95
N GLN A 222 -3.00 13.18 -4.69
CA GLN A 222 -3.60 14.41 -4.19
C GLN A 222 -5.10 14.21 -4.01
N THR A 223 -5.66 14.89 -3.02
CA THR A 223 -7.10 15.04 -2.81
C THR A 223 -7.70 15.99 -3.84
N THR A 224 -8.93 15.72 -4.29
CA THR A 224 -9.64 16.62 -5.20
C THR A 224 -9.79 18.01 -4.58
N GLY A 225 -9.37 19.06 -5.30
CA GLY A 225 -9.44 20.44 -4.81
C GLY A 225 -8.43 20.80 -3.70
N ASN A 226 -7.47 19.91 -3.39
CA ASN A 226 -6.49 20.06 -2.30
C ASN A 226 -7.13 20.16 -0.89
N GLU A 227 -8.27 19.50 -0.67
CA GLU A 227 -8.86 19.35 0.67
C GLU A 227 -7.99 18.44 1.58
N PRO A 228 -7.84 18.70 2.89
CA PRO A 228 -7.05 17.83 3.76
C PRO A 228 -7.58 16.38 3.78
N PHE A 229 -6.68 15.39 3.93
CA PHE A 229 -7.08 14.01 4.21
C PHE A 229 -7.92 13.93 5.49
N ASN A 230 -8.90 13.02 5.53
CA ASN A 230 -9.74 12.81 6.71
C ASN A 230 -8.89 12.45 7.95
N PRO A 231 -9.08 13.12 9.09
CA PRO A 231 -8.31 12.84 10.30
C PRO A 231 -8.72 11.49 10.89
N MET A 232 -7.73 10.69 11.31
CA MET A 232 -7.96 9.39 11.97
C MET A 232 -8.64 9.48 13.34
N TYR A 233 -8.69 10.66 13.93
CA TYR A 233 -9.31 10.95 15.23
C TYR A 233 -10.04 12.29 15.16
N GLU A 234 -11.22 12.37 15.78
CA GLU A 234 -11.87 13.65 16.09
C GLU A 234 -11.01 14.44 17.09
N SER A 235 -10.93 15.77 16.91
CA SER A 235 -10.08 16.69 17.68
C SER A 235 -10.75 17.29 18.91
#